data_AF-A0A932P0M8-F1
#
_entry.id   AF-A0A932P0M8-F1
#
_cell.length_a   1.000
_cell.length_b   1.000
_cell.length_c   1.000
_cell.angle_alpha   90.00
_cell.angle_beta   90.00
_cell.angle_gamma   90.00
#
_symmetry.space_group_name_H-M   'P 1'
#
loop_
_entity.id
_entity.type
_entity.pdbx_description
1 polymer ?
#
loop_
_entity_poly.entity_id
_entity_poly.type
_entity_poly.pdbx_seq_one_letter_code
_entity_poly.pdbx_strand_id
1 'polypeptide(L)'
;MPSRWTTIGVLVGIGTCAAVFRTSAQSPDFNSCTADMYNTMAQEQRVYRSVLLGLPKAEHEPLGSVRHLNDKSVWMKTQKNTWKSLVNTNTLTDMLVDGSSETDRISGTRTRRGIFEIRHTSTSELIPALTQSIRAFQCRLAAICLTIQQAPTEVGPLTKVQPAGCMQMSFPTFTGCAFTEKTNPALPTDMYARCLESADALLSREISLLEMTVAYDAGYRSLLQFAGAFENFTNALRFPLLRPLWDAATILGQLDRIPCFISQCD
;
A
#
# COMPACT_ATOMS: atom_id res chain seq x y z
N MET A 1 17.17 -31.26 69.17
CA MET A 1 16.94 -30.00 68.43
C MET A 1 18.13 -29.78 67.52
N PRO A 2 17.97 -30.04 66.21
CA PRO A 2 17.87 -28.93 65.25
C PRO A 2 16.78 -29.15 64.19
N SER A 3 16.44 -28.05 63.53
CA SER A 3 15.28 -27.79 62.67
C SER A 3 15.43 -28.35 61.24
N ARG A 4 14.33 -28.92 60.73
CA ARG A 4 14.13 -29.26 59.32
C ARG A 4 13.83 -27.99 58.53
N TRP A 5 14.58 -27.74 57.46
CA TRP A 5 14.21 -26.83 56.39
C TRP A 5 13.80 -27.66 55.17
N THR A 6 12.50 -27.67 54.88
CA THR A 6 11.94 -28.22 53.64
C THR A 6 11.80 -27.09 52.62
N THR A 7 12.62 -27.13 51.58
CA THR A 7 12.50 -26.30 50.38
C THR A 7 11.37 -26.82 49.51
N ILE A 8 10.29 -26.04 49.39
CA ILE A 8 9.19 -26.28 48.46
C ILE A 8 9.55 -25.58 47.14
N GLY A 9 9.92 -26.35 46.12
CA GLY A 9 10.06 -25.86 44.76
C GLY A 9 8.68 -25.77 44.09
N VAL A 10 8.19 -24.55 43.84
CA VAL A 10 6.99 -24.30 43.06
C VAL A 10 7.38 -24.22 41.58
N LEU A 11 7.10 -25.29 40.83
CA LEU A 11 7.14 -25.28 39.36
C LEU A 11 5.88 -24.59 38.84
N VAL A 12 6.00 -23.32 38.46
CA VAL A 12 4.98 -22.58 37.72
C VAL A 12 5.00 -23.06 36.27
N GLY A 13 4.10 -23.98 35.93
CA GLY A 13 3.82 -24.37 34.56
C GLY A 13 3.05 -23.26 33.85
N ILE A 14 3.74 -22.50 33.01
CA ILE A 14 3.11 -21.56 32.07
C ILE A 14 2.51 -22.40 30.94
N GLY A 15 1.23 -22.74 31.10
CA GLY A 15 0.42 -23.31 30.03
C GLY A 15 0.19 -22.25 28.96
N THR A 16 0.97 -22.28 27.89
CA THR A 16 0.68 -21.55 26.65
C THR A 16 -0.57 -22.15 26.04
N CYS A 17 -1.73 -21.52 26.28
CA CYS A 17 -2.92 -21.69 25.45
C CYS A 17 -2.59 -21.18 24.04
N ALA A 18 -2.12 -22.09 23.18
CA ALA A 18 -2.20 -21.89 21.75
C ALA A 18 -3.69 -21.76 21.41
N ALA A 19 -4.13 -20.53 21.13
CA ALA A 19 -5.44 -20.28 20.56
C ALA A 19 -5.50 -21.00 19.20
N VAL A 20 -6.14 -22.16 19.19
CA VAL A 20 -6.53 -22.84 17.97
C VAL A 20 -7.55 -21.92 17.30
N PHE A 21 -7.12 -21.23 16.25
CA PHE A 21 -8.00 -20.50 15.36
C PHE A 21 -8.99 -21.51 14.76
N ARG A 22 -10.20 -21.57 15.30
CA ARG A 22 -11.33 -22.19 14.62
C ARG A 22 -11.75 -21.25 13.50
N THR A 23 -11.14 -21.39 12.32
CA THR A 23 -11.82 -21.02 11.08
C THR A 23 -13.11 -21.81 11.06
N SER A 24 -14.27 -21.15 11.08
CA SER A 24 -15.53 -21.85 10.85
C SER A 24 -15.42 -22.51 9.48
N ALA A 25 -15.31 -23.83 9.45
CA ALA A 25 -15.37 -24.59 8.21
C ALA A 25 -16.78 -24.37 7.63
N GLN A 26 -16.91 -23.39 6.74
CA GLN A 26 -18.11 -23.23 5.94
C GLN A 26 -18.23 -24.46 5.06
N SER A 27 -19.42 -25.04 4.99
CA SER A 27 -19.72 -26.14 4.08
C SER A 27 -19.36 -25.74 2.65
N PRO A 28 -18.84 -26.66 1.82
CA PRO A 28 -18.48 -26.36 0.44
C PRO A 28 -19.72 -25.91 -0.33
N ASP A 29 -19.79 -24.60 -0.58
CA ASP A 29 -20.89 -23.92 -1.28
C ASP A 29 -20.32 -22.92 -2.28
N PHE A 30 -21.00 -22.77 -3.42
CA PHE A 30 -20.62 -21.85 -4.48
C PHE A 30 -20.44 -20.41 -3.96
N ASN A 31 -21.35 -19.94 -3.11
CA ASN A 31 -21.29 -18.59 -2.57
C ASN A 31 -20.15 -18.42 -1.58
N SER A 32 -19.88 -19.44 -0.75
CA SER A 32 -18.76 -19.43 0.19
C SER A 32 -17.41 -19.36 -0.53
N CYS A 33 -17.22 -20.18 -1.57
CA CYS A 33 -16.02 -20.17 -2.41
C CYS A 33 -15.82 -18.80 -3.08
N THR A 34 -16.89 -18.26 -3.66
CA THR A 34 -16.88 -16.94 -4.30
C THR A 34 -16.52 -15.83 -3.31
N ALA A 35 -17.10 -15.86 -2.11
CA ALA A 35 -16.82 -14.89 -1.05
C ALA A 35 -15.36 -14.97 -0.58
N ASP A 36 -14.82 -16.18 -0.37
CA ASP A 36 -13.43 -16.36 0.03
C ASP A 36 -12.45 -15.92 -1.07
N MET A 37 -12.74 -16.22 -2.34
CA MET A 37 -12.00 -15.76 -3.49
C MET A 37 -11.91 -14.22 -3.50
N TYR A 38 -13.05 -13.53 -3.49
CA TYR A 38 -13.07 -12.07 -3.53
C TYR A 38 -12.42 -11.43 -2.29
N ASN A 39 -12.61 -12.01 -1.11
CA ASN A 39 -11.96 -11.52 0.11
C ASN A 39 -10.44 -11.61 0.01
N THR A 40 -9.92 -12.71 -0.55
CA THR A 40 -8.48 -12.91 -0.72
C THR A 40 -7.91 -12.00 -1.80
N MET A 41 -8.61 -11.82 -2.92
CA MET A 41 -8.23 -10.86 -3.96
C MET A 41 -8.21 -9.42 -3.42
N ALA A 42 -9.21 -9.04 -2.63
CA ALA A 42 -9.27 -7.72 -2.00
C ALA A 42 -8.11 -7.51 -1.01
N GLN A 43 -7.70 -8.54 -0.29
CA GLN A 43 -6.51 -8.49 0.57
C GLN A 43 -5.24 -8.26 -0.26
N GLU A 44 -5.02 -9.02 -1.33
CA GLU A 44 -3.84 -8.82 -2.19
C GLU A 44 -3.85 -7.45 -2.87
N GLN A 45 -5.01 -6.92 -3.25
CA GLN A 45 -5.16 -5.54 -3.75
C GLN A 45 -4.72 -4.51 -2.70
N ARG A 46 -5.10 -4.69 -1.43
CA ARG A 46 -4.65 -3.81 -0.34
C ARG A 46 -3.15 -3.88 -0.12
N VAL A 47 -2.57 -5.09 -0.17
CA VAL A 47 -1.12 -5.30 -0.09
C VAL A 47 -0.40 -4.63 -1.27
N TYR A 48 -0.94 -4.75 -2.48
CA TYR A 48 -0.40 -4.04 -3.65
C TYR A 48 -0.42 -2.52 -3.44
N ARG A 49 -1.55 -1.96 -3.00
CA ARG A 49 -1.66 -0.52 -2.73
C ARG A 49 -0.74 -0.05 -1.60
N SER A 50 -0.50 -0.85 -0.57
CA SER A 50 0.46 -0.52 0.49
C SER A 50 1.91 -0.56 0.00
N VAL A 51 2.23 -1.32 -1.05
CA VAL A 51 3.54 -1.25 -1.72
C VAL A 51 3.69 0.09 -2.46
N LEU A 52 2.63 0.53 -3.15
CA LEU A 52 2.66 1.77 -3.93
C LEU A 52 2.71 3.01 -3.03
N LEU A 53 1.76 3.12 -2.10
CA LEU A 53 1.50 4.33 -1.30
C LEU A 53 2.16 4.29 0.07
N GLY A 54 2.58 3.12 0.53
CA GLY A 54 3.12 2.94 1.87
C GLY A 54 2.04 2.54 2.87
N LEU A 55 2.51 2.04 4.01
CA LEU A 55 1.74 1.77 5.21
C LEU A 55 2.58 2.22 6.40
N PRO A 56 2.42 3.48 6.85
CA PRO A 56 3.17 4.01 7.99
C PRO A 56 2.71 3.33 9.29
N LYS A 57 3.31 3.68 10.43
CA LYS A 57 2.81 3.21 11.74
C LYS A 57 1.44 3.82 12.04
N ALA A 58 0.59 3.11 12.78
CA ALA A 58 -0.73 3.60 13.15
C ALA A 58 -0.68 4.98 13.81
N GLU A 59 0.35 5.22 14.64
CA GLU A 59 0.60 6.51 15.29
C GLU A 59 0.67 7.68 14.30
N HIS A 60 1.37 7.51 13.17
CA HIS A 60 1.64 8.56 12.19
C HIS A 60 0.56 8.73 11.14
N GLU A 61 -0.47 7.87 11.14
CA GLU A 61 -1.56 8.00 10.18
C GLU A 61 -2.46 9.21 10.46
N PRO A 62 -2.94 9.89 9.41
CA PRO A 62 -3.89 10.99 9.57
C PRO A 62 -5.23 10.49 10.12
N LEU A 63 -6.00 11.41 10.70
CA LEU A 63 -7.38 11.12 11.09
C LEU A 63 -8.22 10.80 9.84
N GLY A 64 -9.13 9.85 9.96
CA GLY A 64 -9.93 9.33 8.84
C GLY A 64 -9.25 8.22 8.04
N SER A 65 -8.01 7.84 8.38
CA SER A 65 -7.35 6.65 7.81
C SER A 65 -8.12 5.38 8.14
N VAL A 66 -8.14 4.44 7.18
CA VAL A 66 -8.84 3.17 7.30
C VAL A 66 -7.84 2.02 7.20
N ARG A 67 -7.96 1.05 8.11
CA ARG A 67 -7.15 -0.16 8.15
C ARG A 67 -8.00 -1.41 8.19
N HIS A 68 -7.43 -2.45 7.60
CA HIS A 68 -7.96 -3.81 7.67
C HIS A 68 -7.06 -4.64 8.57
N LEU A 69 -7.69 -5.36 9.50
CA LEU A 69 -7.00 -6.27 10.40
C LEU A 69 -7.06 -7.71 9.84
N ASN A 70 -6.25 -8.61 10.39
CA ASN A 70 -6.16 -10.01 9.96
C ASN A 70 -7.49 -10.78 10.07
N ASP A 71 -8.41 -10.33 10.92
CA ASP A 71 -9.76 -10.88 11.08
C ASP A 71 -10.76 -10.34 10.02
N LYS A 72 -10.27 -9.62 9.00
CA LYS A 72 -11.04 -8.93 7.96
C LYS A 72 -11.89 -7.76 8.48
N SER A 73 -11.72 -7.34 9.74
CA SER A 73 -12.46 -6.21 10.28
C SER A 73 -11.87 -4.88 9.81
N VAL A 74 -12.75 -3.88 9.63
CA VAL A 74 -12.40 -2.56 9.13
C VAL A 74 -12.45 -1.54 10.26
N TRP A 75 -11.37 -0.78 10.40
CA TRP A 75 -11.15 0.19 11.48
C TRP A 75 -10.78 1.53 10.90
N MET A 76 -11.33 2.60 11.48
CA MET A 76 -11.06 3.97 11.07
C MET A 76 -10.46 4.76 12.23
N LYS A 77 -9.38 5.50 11.97
CA LYS A 77 -8.75 6.38 12.97
C LYS A 77 -9.62 7.61 13.20
N THR A 78 -10.21 7.73 14.37
CA THR A 78 -11.11 8.84 14.71
C THR A 78 -10.40 9.92 15.52
N GLN A 79 -9.47 9.53 16.37
CA GLN A 79 -8.69 10.42 17.23
C GLN A 79 -7.24 9.94 17.31
N LYS A 80 -6.38 10.74 17.96
CA LYS A 80 -5.02 10.31 18.28
C LYS A 80 -5.08 9.07 19.18
N ASN A 81 -4.44 7.97 18.74
CA ASN A 81 -4.44 6.68 19.45
C ASN A 81 -5.81 6.00 19.63
N THR A 82 -6.81 6.37 18.82
CA THR A 82 -8.13 5.74 18.87
C THR A 82 -8.62 5.37 17.47
N TRP A 83 -8.90 4.08 17.32
CA TRP A 83 -9.48 3.47 16.15
C TRP A 83 -10.87 2.98 16.49
N LYS A 84 -11.85 3.24 15.62
CA LYS A 84 -13.22 2.78 15.79
C LYS A 84 -13.56 1.79 14.69
N SER A 85 -14.21 0.68 15.05
CA SER A 85 -14.72 -0.26 14.05
C SER A 85 -15.85 0.39 13.25
N LEU A 86 -15.95 0.08 11.96
CA LEU A 86 -17.07 0.53 11.13
C LEU A 86 -18.35 -0.31 11.36
N VAL A 87 -18.20 -1.52 11.89
CA VAL A 87 -19.30 -2.46 12.11
C VAL A 87 -19.76 -2.42 13.57
N ASN A 88 -18.80 -2.32 14.51
CA ASN A 88 -19.06 -2.39 15.94
C ASN A 88 -18.73 -1.07 16.63
N THR A 89 -19.21 -0.88 17.87
CA THR A 89 -18.89 0.29 18.70
C THR A 89 -17.54 0.20 19.41
N ASN A 90 -16.82 -0.91 19.22
CA ASN A 90 -15.53 -1.15 19.85
C ASN A 90 -14.46 -0.17 19.37
N THR A 91 -13.50 0.10 20.25
CA THR A 91 -12.33 0.93 19.97
C THR A 91 -11.03 0.15 20.18
N LEU A 92 -10.00 0.48 19.40
CA LEU A 92 -8.65 -0.06 19.53
C LEU A 92 -7.62 1.07 19.61
N THR A 93 -6.47 0.76 20.20
CA THR A 93 -5.31 1.66 20.25
C THR A 93 -4.39 1.46 19.06
N ASP A 94 -3.51 2.43 18.78
CA ASP A 94 -2.54 2.36 17.67
C ASP A 94 -1.69 1.08 17.75
N MET A 95 -1.24 0.71 18.96
CA MET A 95 -0.44 -0.49 19.21
C MET A 95 -1.20 -1.79 18.88
N LEU A 96 -2.50 -1.85 19.21
CA LEU A 96 -3.31 -3.03 18.89
C LEU A 96 -3.57 -3.13 17.38
N VAL A 97 -3.79 -1.99 16.71
CA VAL A 97 -4.00 -1.95 15.26
C VAL A 97 -2.74 -2.30 14.50
N ASP A 98 -1.57 -1.77 14.88
CA ASP A 98 -0.28 -2.23 14.34
C ASP A 98 -0.02 -3.70 14.70
N GLY A 99 -0.52 -4.16 15.86
CA GLY A 99 -0.45 -5.52 16.36
C GLY A 99 -1.22 -6.54 15.50
N SER A 100 -2.31 -6.10 14.88
CA SER A 100 -3.30 -6.96 14.22
C SER A 100 -3.55 -6.60 12.76
N SER A 101 -2.82 -5.63 12.20
CA SER A 101 -2.91 -5.23 10.81
C SER A 101 -2.58 -6.38 9.86
N GLU A 102 -3.21 -6.34 8.69
CA GLU A 102 -2.89 -7.25 7.61
C GLU A 102 -1.40 -7.18 7.27
N THR A 103 -0.75 -8.35 7.25
CA THR A 103 0.67 -8.48 6.89
C THR A 103 0.80 -8.99 5.47
N ASP A 104 1.83 -8.50 4.78
CA ASP A 104 2.28 -9.13 3.55
C ASP A 104 2.79 -10.54 3.87
N ARG A 105 2.11 -11.56 3.33
CA ARG A 105 2.44 -12.98 3.56
C ARG A 105 3.86 -13.35 3.17
N ILE A 106 4.46 -12.64 2.21
CA ILE A 106 5.81 -12.93 1.72
C ILE A 106 6.87 -12.23 2.58
N SER A 107 6.65 -10.95 2.88
CA SER A 107 7.66 -10.11 3.52
C SER A 107 7.57 -10.11 5.05
N GLY A 108 6.41 -10.43 5.64
CA GLY A 108 6.13 -10.34 7.07
C GLY A 108 6.17 -8.92 7.66
N THR A 109 6.55 -7.92 6.86
CA THR A 109 6.66 -6.52 7.28
C THR A 109 5.28 -5.89 7.39
N ARG A 110 5.00 -5.28 8.54
CA ARG A 110 3.74 -4.55 8.81
C ARG A 110 3.78 -3.11 8.35
N THR A 111 4.93 -2.47 8.52
CA THR A 111 5.14 -1.09 8.08
C THR A 111 6.02 -1.10 6.84
N ARG A 112 5.61 -0.34 5.83
CA ARG A 112 6.31 -0.27 4.55
C ARG A 112 6.31 1.16 4.06
N ARG A 113 7.43 1.59 3.50
CA ARG A 113 7.52 2.85 2.77
C ARG A 113 7.01 2.62 1.35
N GLY A 114 6.14 3.50 0.87
CA GLY A 114 5.59 3.42 -0.49
C GLY A 114 6.64 3.73 -1.55
N ILE A 115 6.47 3.17 -2.75
CA ILE A 115 7.29 3.52 -3.92
C ILE A 115 7.20 5.02 -4.21
N PHE A 116 5.99 5.60 -4.12
CA PHE A 116 5.80 7.04 -4.35
C PHE A 116 6.36 7.93 -3.24
N GLU A 117 6.63 7.37 -2.06
CA GLU A 117 7.21 8.12 -0.94
C GLU A 117 8.74 8.27 -1.05
N ILE A 118 9.37 7.65 -2.05
CA ILE A 118 10.81 7.79 -2.28
C ILE A 118 11.08 9.23 -2.73
N ARG A 119 11.79 9.97 -1.88
CA ARG A 119 12.16 11.38 -2.14
C ARG A 119 13.33 11.46 -3.10
N HIS A 120 13.44 12.61 -3.78
CA HIS A 120 14.57 12.94 -4.67
C HIS A 120 14.77 11.99 -5.87
N THR A 121 13.75 11.24 -6.24
CA THR A 121 13.77 10.42 -7.46
C THR A 121 12.90 11.07 -8.53
N SER A 122 13.20 10.85 -9.79
CA SER A 122 12.24 11.17 -10.85
C SER A 122 11.19 10.06 -10.95
N THR A 123 10.04 10.33 -11.57
CA THR A 123 9.08 9.28 -11.89
C THR A 123 9.66 8.22 -12.82
N SER A 124 10.59 8.58 -13.69
CA SER A 124 11.26 7.63 -14.60
C SER A 124 12.12 6.61 -13.85
N GLU A 125 12.77 7.01 -12.75
CA GLU A 125 13.53 6.10 -11.88
C GLU A 125 12.64 5.13 -11.11
N LEU A 126 11.37 5.47 -10.90
CA LEU A 126 10.40 4.61 -10.23
C LEU A 126 9.82 3.51 -11.13
N ILE A 127 9.93 3.63 -12.46
CA ILE A 127 9.34 2.69 -13.43
C ILE A 127 9.75 1.22 -13.16
N PRO A 128 11.03 0.89 -12.91
CA PRO A 128 11.42 -0.49 -12.61
C PRO A 128 10.74 -1.04 -11.35
N ALA A 129 10.63 -0.23 -10.29
CA ALA A 129 9.96 -0.64 -9.06
C ALA A 129 8.45 -0.83 -9.26
N LEU A 130 7.82 0.09 -10.02
CA LEU A 130 6.40 0.00 -10.36
C LEU A 130 6.10 -1.24 -11.21
N THR A 131 6.86 -1.48 -12.27
CA THR A 131 6.68 -2.66 -13.14
C THR A 131 6.89 -3.97 -12.37
N GLN A 132 7.87 -4.03 -11.47
CA GLN A 132 8.07 -5.19 -10.60
C GLN A 132 6.89 -5.38 -9.63
N SER A 133 6.31 -4.28 -9.10
CA SER A 133 5.15 -4.36 -8.23
C SER A 133 3.90 -4.89 -8.93
N ILE A 134 3.67 -4.49 -10.20
CA ILE A 134 2.57 -5.01 -11.03
C ILE A 134 2.77 -6.50 -11.31
N ARG A 135 3.97 -6.92 -11.70
CA ARG A 135 4.29 -8.34 -11.93
C ARG A 135 4.08 -9.18 -10.67
N ALA A 136 4.49 -8.67 -9.51
CA ALA A 136 4.25 -9.35 -8.24
C ALA A 136 2.74 -9.48 -7.95
N PHE A 137 1.95 -8.46 -8.26
CA PHE A 137 0.49 -8.50 -8.12
C PHE A 137 -0.16 -9.51 -9.08
N GLN A 138 0.24 -9.53 -10.35
CA GLN A 138 -0.18 -10.53 -11.33
C GLN A 138 0.09 -11.95 -10.84
N CYS A 139 1.30 -12.22 -10.35
CA CYS A 139 1.67 -13.51 -9.78
C CYS A 139 0.77 -13.91 -8.60
N ARG A 140 0.48 -12.98 -7.69
CA ARG A 140 -0.39 -13.23 -6.52
C ARG A 140 -1.82 -13.55 -6.94
N LEU A 141 -2.38 -12.83 -7.90
CA LEU A 141 -3.72 -13.12 -8.43
C LEU A 141 -3.80 -14.48 -9.12
N ALA A 142 -2.81 -14.81 -9.96
CA ALA A 142 -2.72 -16.11 -10.60
C ALA A 142 -2.60 -17.25 -9.58
N ALA A 143 -1.84 -17.03 -8.51
CA ALA A 143 -1.71 -17.99 -7.42
C ALA A 143 -3.04 -18.26 -6.71
N ILE A 144 -3.85 -17.23 -6.46
CA ILE A 144 -5.21 -17.41 -5.91
C ILE A 144 -6.04 -18.32 -6.83
N CYS A 145 -6.04 -18.09 -8.14
CA CYS A 145 -6.84 -18.94 -9.04
C CYS A 145 -6.34 -20.38 -9.09
N LEU A 146 -5.02 -20.61 -9.05
CA LEU A 146 -4.47 -21.97 -8.96
C LEU A 146 -4.83 -22.66 -7.64
N THR A 147 -4.91 -21.93 -6.53
CA THR A 147 -5.33 -22.51 -5.24
C THR A 147 -6.78 -22.97 -5.27
N ILE A 148 -7.67 -22.25 -5.97
CA ILE A 148 -9.07 -22.65 -6.16
C ILE A 148 -9.15 -23.93 -7.01
N GLN A 149 -8.31 -24.02 -8.05
CA GLN A 149 -8.23 -25.21 -8.89
C GLN A 149 -7.74 -26.45 -8.11
N GLN A 150 -6.82 -26.26 -7.16
CA GLN A 150 -6.22 -27.33 -6.35
C GLN A 150 -6.97 -27.62 -5.03
N ALA A 151 -7.94 -26.78 -4.66
CA ALA A 151 -8.75 -26.93 -3.46
C ALA A 151 -9.43 -28.30 -3.28
N PRO A 152 -9.95 -29.00 -4.32
CA PRO A 152 -10.58 -30.31 -4.11
C PRO A 152 -9.59 -31.44 -3.80
N THR A 153 -8.32 -31.27 -4.13
CA THR A 153 -7.29 -32.33 -4.03
C THR A 153 -6.39 -32.23 -2.80
N GLU A 154 -6.20 -31.04 -2.25
CA GLU A 154 -5.27 -30.84 -1.13
C GLU A 154 -5.97 -30.86 0.23
N VAL A 155 -5.46 -31.69 1.14
CA VAL A 155 -5.92 -31.78 2.53
C VAL A 155 -4.83 -31.20 3.42
N GLY A 156 -4.87 -29.90 3.65
CA GLY A 156 -3.93 -29.19 4.52
C GLY A 156 -4.44 -27.79 4.87
N PRO A 157 -3.88 -27.11 5.88
CA PRO A 157 -4.26 -25.73 6.19
C PRO A 157 -3.68 -24.71 5.19
N LEU A 158 -2.62 -25.08 4.49
CA LEU A 158 -1.89 -24.24 3.53
C LEU A 158 -1.61 -25.02 2.26
N THR A 159 -2.00 -24.45 1.12
CA THR A 159 -1.75 -24.96 -0.22
C THR A 159 -0.58 -24.20 -0.85
N LYS A 160 0.41 -24.95 -1.36
CA LYS A 160 1.59 -24.38 -2.01
C LYS A 160 1.41 -24.39 -3.52
N VAL A 161 1.25 -23.20 -4.09
CA VAL A 161 1.11 -23.00 -5.54
C VAL A 161 2.31 -22.30 -6.14
N GLN A 162 2.62 -22.67 -7.38
CA GLN A 162 3.62 -21.99 -8.18
C GLN A 162 3.03 -21.65 -9.55
N PRO A 163 2.61 -20.39 -9.78
CA PRO A 163 2.24 -19.93 -11.11
C PRO A 163 3.46 -19.92 -12.04
N ALA A 164 3.22 -20.13 -13.34
CA ALA A 164 4.27 -20.11 -14.34
C ALA A 164 5.01 -18.75 -14.33
N GLY A 165 6.35 -18.78 -14.22
CA GLY A 165 7.17 -17.56 -14.16
C GLY A 165 7.16 -16.83 -12.81
N CYS A 166 6.49 -17.37 -11.80
CA CYS A 166 6.39 -16.78 -10.46
C CYS A 166 7.09 -17.64 -9.40
N MET A 167 7.44 -17.01 -8.27
CA MET A 167 7.93 -17.75 -7.10
C MET A 167 6.81 -18.57 -6.45
N GLN A 168 7.18 -19.68 -5.80
CA GLN A 168 6.22 -20.48 -5.04
C GLN A 168 5.65 -19.68 -3.86
N MET A 169 4.33 -19.74 -3.68
CA MET A 169 3.60 -19.03 -2.64
C MET A 169 2.66 -20.00 -1.93
N SER A 170 2.39 -19.73 -0.65
CA SER A 170 1.45 -20.51 0.15
C SER A 170 0.22 -19.70 0.49
N PHE A 171 -0.96 -20.25 0.20
CA PHE A 171 -2.26 -19.65 0.53
C PHE A 171 -3.03 -20.55 1.48
N PRO A 172 -3.91 -20.00 2.33
CA PRO A 172 -4.86 -20.81 3.08
C PRO A 172 -5.74 -21.60 2.12
N THR A 173 -6.05 -22.85 2.47
CA THR A 173 -7.00 -23.64 1.69
C THR A 173 -8.38 -23.01 1.71
N PHE A 174 -8.99 -22.92 0.54
CA PHE A 174 -10.35 -22.42 0.36
C PHE A 174 -11.35 -23.52 0.72
N THR A 175 -11.77 -23.59 1.99
CA THR A 175 -12.71 -24.61 2.46
C THR A 175 -14.06 -24.54 1.73
N GLY A 176 -14.49 -23.34 1.34
CA GLY A 176 -15.69 -23.15 0.53
C GLY A 176 -15.58 -23.71 -0.90
N CYS A 177 -14.36 -23.85 -1.43
CA CYS A 177 -14.09 -24.34 -2.79
C CYS A 177 -13.74 -25.84 -2.85
N ALA A 178 -13.84 -26.57 -1.73
CA ALA A 178 -13.58 -28.01 -1.68
C ALA A 178 -14.77 -28.82 -2.24
N PHE A 179 -15.08 -28.60 -3.52
CA PHE A 179 -16.16 -29.32 -4.20
C PHE A 179 -15.77 -30.78 -4.41
N THR A 180 -16.54 -31.71 -3.84
CA THR A 180 -16.36 -33.12 -4.16
C THR A 180 -16.86 -33.38 -5.58
N GLU A 181 -16.08 -34.11 -6.39
CA GLU A 181 -16.39 -34.46 -7.78
C GLU A 181 -17.77 -35.13 -7.95
N LYS A 182 -18.32 -35.71 -6.87
CA LYS A 182 -19.64 -36.33 -6.80
C LYS A 182 -20.83 -35.36 -6.91
N THR A 183 -20.65 -34.07 -6.65
CA THR A 183 -21.77 -33.11 -6.56
C THR A 183 -22.01 -32.34 -7.86
N ASN A 184 -20.94 -31.99 -8.61
CA ASN A 184 -21.03 -31.47 -9.98
C ASN A 184 -19.63 -31.29 -10.61
N PRO A 185 -19.27 -32.02 -11.68
CA PRO A 185 -17.92 -31.97 -12.26
C PRO A 185 -17.61 -30.65 -13.02
N ALA A 186 -18.63 -29.89 -13.44
CA ALA A 186 -18.46 -28.62 -14.16
C ALA A 186 -18.21 -27.40 -13.24
N LEU A 187 -18.53 -27.52 -11.95
CA LEU A 187 -18.46 -26.41 -11.00
C LEU A 187 -17.01 -25.94 -10.72
N PRO A 188 -16.01 -26.83 -10.54
CA PRO A 188 -14.63 -26.41 -10.30
C PRO A 188 -14.02 -25.66 -11.49
N THR A 189 -14.33 -26.10 -12.72
CA THR A 189 -13.85 -25.46 -13.96
C THR A 189 -14.48 -24.08 -14.15
N ASP A 190 -15.77 -23.93 -13.84
CA ASP A 190 -16.47 -22.65 -13.91
C ASP A 190 -15.91 -21.64 -12.89
N MET A 191 -15.66 -22.10 -11.66
CA MET A 191 -15.05 -21.26 -10.62
C MET A 191 -13.64 -20.79 -10.96
N TYR A 192 -12.82 -21.67 -11.54
CA TYR A 192 -11.49 -21.29 -12.01
C TYR A 192 -11.57 -20.23 -13.12
N ALA A 193 -12.44 -20.43 -14.11
CA ALA A 193 -12.65 -19.46 -15.19
C ALA A 193 -13.10 -18.09 -14.66
N ARG A 194 -14.07 -18.09 -13.73
CA ARG A 194 -14.55 -16.88 -13.06
C ARG A 194 -13.45 -16.18 -12.23
N CYS A 195 -12.57 -16.96 -11.59
CA CYS A 195 -11.42 -16.40 -10.88
C CYS A 195 -10.48 -15.67 -11.84
N LEU A 196 -10.16 -16.28 -12.99
CA LEU A 196 -9.30 -15.66 -14.00
C LEU A 196 -9.90 -14.37 -14.54
N GLU A 197 -11.20 -14.37 -14.87
CA GLU A 197 -11.91 -13.16 -15.32
C GLU A 197 -11.87 -12.05 -14.27
N SER A 198 -12.15 -12.39 -13.00
CA SER A 198 -12.14 -11.43 -11.89
C SER A 198 -10.74 -10.88 -11.62
N ALA A 199 -9.71 -11.73 -11.72
CA ALA A 199 -8.32 -11.36 -11.56
C ALA A 199 -7.88 -10.38 -12.66
N ASP A 200 -8.23 -10.66 -13.92
CA ASP A 200 -7.89 -9.80 -15.06
C ASP A 200 -8.61 -8.45 -14.99
N ALA A 201 -9.91 -8.45 -14.65
CA ALA A 201 -10.67 -7.22 -14.44
C ALA A 201 -10.09 -6.37 -13.30
N LEU A 202 -9.69 -6.99 -12.19
CA LEU A 202 -9.07 -6.30 -11.06
C LEU A 202 -7.70 -5.72 -11.45
N LEU A 203 -6.88 -6.51 -12.14
CA LEU A 203 -5.57 -6.10 -12.62
C LEU A 203 -5.67 -4.92 -13.60
N SER A 204 -6.54 -5.01 -14.61
CA SER A 204 -6.77 -3.94 -15.58
C SER A 204 -7.21 -2.65 -14.90
N ARG A 205 -8.08 -2.74 -13.89
CA ARG A 205 -8.51 -1.57 -13.12
C ARG A 205 -7.35 -0.97 -12.33
N GLU A 206 -6.53 -1.78 -11.66
CA GLU A 206 -5.38 -1.28 -10.90
C GLU A 206 -4.30 -0.68 -11.82
N ILE A 207 -4.11 -1.19 -13.04
CA ILE A 207 -3.21 -0.58 -14.04
C ILE A 207 -3.72 0.80 -14.44
N SER A 208 -5.00 0.94 -14.77
CA SER A 208 -5.59 2.25 -15.13
C SER A 208 -5.51 3.26 -13.99
N LEU A 209 -5.74 2.83 -12.74
CA LEU A 209 -5.54 3.67 -11.56
C LEU A 209 -4.07 4.05 -11.39
N LEU A 210 -3.15 3.10 -11.61
CA LEU A 210 -1.72 3.36 -11.52
C LEU A 210 -1.29 4.41 -12.54
N GLU A 211 -1.72 4.31 -13.80
CA GLU A 211 -1.44 5.31 -14.84
C GLU A 211 -1.83 6.72 -14.40
N MET A 212 -3.03 6.87 -13.84
CA MET A 212 -3.50 8.15 -13.30
C MET A 212 -2.61 8.65 -12.15
N THR A 213 -2.25 7.77 -11.21
CA THR A 213 -1.39 8.15 -10.07
C THR A 213 0.03 8.52 -10.51
N VAL A 214 0.60 7.81 -11.50
CA VAL A 214 1.92 8.10 -12.07
C VAL A 214 1.89 9.42 -12.81
N ALA A 215 0.84 9.71 -13.59
CA ALA A 215 0.66 11.00 -14.24
C ALA A 215 0.59 12.15 -13.23
N TYR A 216 -0.14 11.95 -12.13
CA TYR A 216 -0.23 12.93 -11.04
C TYR A 216 1.13 13.16 -10.36
N ASP A 217 1.85 12.10 -9.98
CA ASP A 217 3.18 12.21 -9.35
C ASP A 217 4.21 12.84 -10.31
N ALA A 218 4.15 12.51 -11.61
CA ALA A 218 5.01 13.12 -12.62
C ALA A 218 4.74 14.62 -12.75
N GLY A 219 3.47 15.02 -12.80
CA GLY A 219 3.07 16.43 -12.80
C GLY A 219 3.54 17.16 -11.56
N TYR A 220 3.30 16.59 -10.38
CA TYR A 220 3.73 17.17 -9.10
C TYR A 220 5.25 17.36 -9.00
N ARG A 221 6.04 16.33 -9.31
CA ARG A 221 7.50 16.40 -9.26
C ARG A 221 8.07 17.36 -10.31
N SER A 222 7.49 17.40 -11.51
CA SER A 222 7.91 18.33 -12.57
C SER A 222 7.62 19.79 -12.20
N LEU A 223 6.47 20.06 -11.57
CA LEU A 223 6.14 21.40 -11.06
C LEU A 223 7.11 21.87 -9.98
N LEU A 224 7.50 20.99 -9.06
CA LEU A 224 8.51 21.31 -8.04
C LEU A 224 9.88 21.63 -8.66
N GLN A 225 10.30 20.87 -9.68
CA GLN A 225 11.53 21.15 -10.42
C GLN A 225 11.46 22.49 -11.16
N PHE A 226 10.34 22.78 -11.83
CA PHE A 226 10.12 24.04 -12.52
C PHE A 226 10.11 25.23 -11.55
N ALA A 227 9.46 25.10 -10.39
CA ALA A 227 9.43 26.15 -9.38
C ALA A 227 10.84 26.50 -8.89
N GLY A 228 11.69 25.50 -8.62
CA GLY A 228 13.09 25.74 -8.25
C GLY A 228 13.91 26.40 -9.37
N ALA A 229 13.71 25.97 -10.63
CA ALA A 229 14.37 26.60 -11.78
C ALA A 229 13.91 28.05 -12.00
N PHE A 230 12.61 28.33 -11.82
CA PHE A 230 12.04 29.67 -11.96
C PHE A 230 12.48 30.61 -10.83
N GLU A 231 12.60 30.12 -9.60
CA GLU A 231 13.18 30.89 -8.49
C GLU A 231 14.63 31.28 -8.79
N ASN A 232 15.45 30.34 -9.27
CA ASN A 232 16.82 30.62 -9.69
C ASN A 232 16.87 31.62 -10.85
N PHE A 233 15.99 31.49 -11.83
CA PHE A 233 15.87 32.42 -12.96
C PHE A 233 15.49 33.83 -12.51
N THR A 234 14.49 33.98 -11.66
CA THR A 234 14.05 35.28 -11.12
C THR A 234 15.12 35.93 -10.25
N ASN A 235 15.82 35.16 -9.41
CA ASN A 235 16.98 35.64 -8.66
C ASN A 235 18.13 36.06 -9.57
N ALA A 236 18.42 35.29 -10.63
CA ALA A 236 19.43 35.63 -11.62
C ALA A 236 19.05 36.86 -12.44
N LEU A 237 17.77 37.07 -12.76
CA LEU A 237 17.27 38.25 -13.50
C LEU A 237 17.21 39.53 -12.68
N ARG A 238 17.12 39.41 -11.35
CA ARG A 238 17.06 40.57 -10.46
C ARG A 238 18.24 41.51 -10.67
N PHE A 239 19.46 41.01 -10.82
CA PHE A 239 20.65 41.85 -11.01
C PHE A 239 20.80 42.43 -12.43
N PRO A 240 20.67 41.64 -13.52
CA PRO A 240 20.72 42.13 -14.90
C PRO A 240 19.61 43.12 -15.27
N LEU A 241 18.45 43.10 -14.61
CA LEU A 241 17.40 44.11 -14.85
C LEU A 241 17.64 45.40 -14.07
N LEU A 242 18.19 45.31 -12.85
CA LEU A 242 18.48 46.50 -12.04
C LEU A 242 19.71 47.26 -12.53
N ARG A 243 20.69 46.59 -13.14
CA ARG A 243 21.95 47.23 -13.56
C ARG A 243 21.78 48.24 -14.71
N PRO A 244 21.07 47.93 -15.81
CA PRO A 244 20.77 48.91 -16.86
C PRO A 244 19.91 50.07 -16.37
N LEU A 245 19.00 49.83 -15.42
CA LEU A 245 18.21 50.90 -14.78
C LEU A 245 19.08 51.83 -13.93
N TRP A 246 20.03 51.27 -13.19
CA TRP A 246 21.03 52.04 -12.44
C TRP A 246 22.00 52.79 -13.37
N ASP A 247 22.45 52.16 -14.45
CA ASP A 247 23.32 52.78 -15.45
C ASP A 247 22.56 53.89 -16.20
N ALA A 248 21.28 53.69 -16.54
CA ALA A 248 20.43 54.74 -17.13
C ALA A 248 20.16 55.89 -16.15
N ALA A 249 19.91 55.61 -14.87
CA ALA A 249 19.71 56.63 -13.85
C ALA A 249 20.99 57.44 -13.58
N THR A 250 22.16 56.80 -13.62
CA THR A 250 23.45 57.51 -13.51
C THR A 250 23.77 58.33 -14.75
N ILE A 251 23.45 57.84 -15.95
CA ILE A 251 23.55 58.64 -17.19
C ILE A 251 22.59 59.84 -17.13
N LEU A 252 21.34 59.66 -16.71
CA LEU A 252 20.37 60.76 -16.54
C LEU A 252 20.82 61.77 -15.47
N GLY A 253 21.39 61.30 -14.35
CA GLY A 253 21.98 62.17 -13.32
C GLY A 253 23.26 62.89 -13.77
N GLN A 254 24.00 62.34 -14.74
CA GLN A 254 25.10 63.03 -15.41
C GLN A 254 24.60 64.06 -16.43
N LEU A 255 23.47 63.80 -17.09
CA LEU A 255 22.80 64.74 -17.99
C LEU A 255 22.25 65.98 -17.24
N ASP A 256 21.85 65.83 -15.98
CA ASP A 256 21.42 66.96 -15.11
C ASP A 256 22.59 67.92 -14.76
N ARG A 257 23.83 67.54 -15.08
CA ARG A 257 25.03 68.41 -15.01
C ARG A 257 25.47 68.96 -16.36
N ILE A 258 24.75 68.71 -17.45
CA ILE A 258 25.00 69.36 -18.73
C ILE A 258 24.24 70.69 -18.71
N PRO A 259 24.93 71.84 -18.61
CA PRO A 259 24.28 73.14 -18.64
C PRO A 259 23.67 73.30 -20.03
N CYS A 260 22.35 73.23 -20.10
CA CYS A 260 21.49 73.55 -21.24
C CYS A 260 21.90 72.91 -22.59
N PHE A 261 21.07 72.02 -23.11
CA PHE A 261 20.94 71.94 -24.57
C PHE A 261 20.11 73.17 -25.01
N ILE A 262 20.85 74.22 -25.33
CA ILE A 262 20.43 75.57 -25.71
C ILE A 262 19.75 75.53 -27.08
N SER A 263 18.55 74.98 -27.16
CA SER A 263 17.65 75.29 -28.28
C SER A 263 16.16 75.33 -27.93
N GLN A 264 15.77 75.08 -26.67
CA GLN A 264 14.35 75.16 -26.25
C GLN A 264 14.15 75.75 -24.83
N CYS A 265 15.08 76.57 -24.35
CA CYS A 265 14.74 77.52 -23.29
C CYS A 265 14.36 78.85 -23.94
N ASP A 266 13.14 78.89 -24.45
CA ASP A 266 12.32 80.09 -24.57
C ASP A 266 10.98 79.76 -23.89
#